data_AF-A0A1P8FA19-F1
#
_entry.id   AF-A0A1P8FA19-F1
#
_cell.length_a   1.000
_cell.length_b   1.000
_cell.length_c   1.000
_cell.angle_alpha   90.00
_cell.angle_beta   90.00
_cell.angle_gamma   90.00
#
_symmetry.space_group_name_H-M   'P 1'
#
loop_
_entity.id
_entity.type
_entity.pdbx_description
1 polymer ?
#
loop_
_entity_poly.entity_id
_entity_poly.type
_entity_poly.pdbx_seq_one_letter_code
_entity_poly.pdbx_strand_id
1 'polypeptide(L)'
;MPVSAIERRPVTELEGLSAETIYYTALGVPNNVFAIKFDEARNVISSRHGLVKAKILFNCHIPDELGLYMHDQSKDHFYYYEQLLKDILTEHRVDIRDTAFLSTGVPMGNLAWAVERYEELWVACFTTAGVRHNAVRIGRDKSVGMERKGQFIPFGTICHVMVTNGTLDPGALVSSVITVTEAKNVALQELDIRSSKHPEWLATGTGTDQVIVASGFGEKCQYVQGHTIMGEMMALSVIRSTQEAIATSIRNSKETC
;
A
#
# COMPACT_ATOMS: atom_id res chain seq x y z
N MET A 1 11.99 -20.00 -21.09
CA MET A 1 11.82 -18.68 -21.75
C MET A 1 12.87 -17.75 -21.15
N PRO A 2 13.52 -16.87 -21.93
CA PRO A 2 14.46 -15.91 -21.33
C PRO A 2 13.70 -15.07 -20.30
N VAL A 3 14.27 -14.95 -19.10
CA VAL A 3 13.73 -14.10 -18.02
C VAL A 3 13.60 -12.70 -18.60
N SER A 4 12.41 -12.10 -18.48
CA SER A 4 12.21 -10.72 -18.92
C SER A 4 13.24 -9.80 -18.25
N ALA A 5 13.73 -8.77 -18.94
CA ALA A 5 14.71 -7.87 -18.34
C ALA A 5 14.07 -7.18 -17.13
N ILE A 6 14.62 -7.42 -15.94
CA ILE A 6 14.20 -6.78 -14.69
C ILE A 6 15.00 -5.50 -14.53
N GLU A 7 14.33 -4.35 -14.41
CA GLU A 7 14.92 -3.06 -14.08
C GLU A 7 14.57 -2.69 -12.63
N ARG A 8 15.55 -2.25 -11.85
CA ARG A 8 15.37 -1.86 -10.44
C ARG A 8 15.68 -0.39 -10.28
N ARG A 9 14.78 0.34 -9.61
CA ARG A 9 14.96 1.74 -9.24
C ARG A 9 14.93 1.86 -7.72
N PRO A 10 16.07 2.15 -7.07
CA PRO A 10 16.09 2.44 -5.65
C PRO A 10 15.15 3.61 -5.32
N VAL A 11 14.36 3.46 -4.26
CA VAL A 11 13.49 4.53 -3.74
C VAL A 11 14.13 5.18 -2.53
N THR A 12 14.51 4.39 -1.53
CA THR A 12 15.25 4.86 -0.34
C THR A 12 15.87 3.68 0.39
N GLU A 13 16.88 3.97 1.20
CA GLU A 13 17.41 3.06 2.22
C GLU A 13 17.21 3.72 3.59
N LEU A 14 16.81 2.93 4.57
CA LEU A 14 16.66 3.35 5.97
C LEU A 14 17.30 2.27 6.85
N GLU A 15 17.56 2.59 8.12
CA GLU A 15 18.16 1.63 9.03
C GLU A 15 17.34 0.32 9.11
N GLY A 16 17.97 -0.80 8.74
CA GLY A 16 17.34 -2.12 8.77
C GLY A 16 16.43 -2.44 7.58
N LEU A 17 16.41 -1.63 6.52
CA LEU A 17 15.63 -1.89 5.29
C LEU A 17 16.14 -1.21 4.02
N SER A 18 15.80 -1.79 2.87
CA SER A 18 15.89 -1.13 1.57
C SER A 18 14.54 -1.13 0.87
N ALA A 19 14.25 -0.07 0.11
CA ALA A 19 13.01 0.10 -0.63
C ALA A 19 13.29 0.42 -2.10
N GLU A 20 12.62 -0.27 -3.01
CA GLU A 20 12.85 -0.16 -4.45
C GLU A 20 11.56 -0.37 -5.25
N THR A 21 11.53 0.18 -6.45
CA THR A 21 10.53 -0.17 -7.48
C THR A 21 11.18 -1.09 -8.49
N ILE A 22 10.54 -2.22 -8.77
CA ILE A 22 11.01 -3.25 -9.69
C ILE A 22 10.08 -3.26 -10.91
N TYR A 23 10.63 -3.08 -12.10
CA TYR A 23 9.93 -3.12 -13.38
C TYR A 23 10.30 -4.42 -14.11
N TYR A 24 9.31 -5.12 -14.63
CA TYR A 24 9.46 -6.48 -15.15
C TYR A 24 8.26 -6.84 -16.05
N THR A 25 8.25 -8.01 -16.67
CA THR A 25 7.08 -8.51 -17.41
C THR A 25 6.37 -9.58 -16.58
N ALA A 26 5.11 -9.33 -16.22
CA ALA A 26 4.26 -10.30 -15.54
C ALA A 26 3.25 -10.89 -16.52
N LEU A 27 3.23 -12.21 -16.70
CA LEU A 27 2.25 -12.90 -17.55
C LEU A 27 2.17 -12.34 -18.99
N GLY A 28 3.30 -11.86 -19.53
CA GLY A 28 3.37 -11.26 -20.87
C GLY A 28 3.03 -9.76 -20.94
N VAL A 29 2.70 -9.13 -19.80
CA VAL A 29 2.34 -7.70 -19.71
C VAL A 29 3.43 -6.93 -18.96
N PRO A 30 3.88 -5.75 -19.44
CA PRO A 30 4.76 -4.87 -18.66
C PRO A 30 4.14 -4.54 -17.31
N ASN A 31 4.89 -4.72 -16.23
CA ASN A 31 4.40 -4.48 -14.88
C ASN A 31 5.48 -3.87 -13.98
N ASN A 32 5.05 -3.43 -12.79
CA ASN A 32 5.93 -2.96 -11.74
C ASN A 32 5.41 -3.34 -10.35
N VAL A 33 6.31 -3.39 -9.38
CA VAL A 33 5.98 -3.62 -7.98
C VAL A 33 6.90 -2.77 -7.10
N PHE A 34 6.37 -2.24 -6.01
CA PHE A 34 7.19 -1.65 -4.97
C PHE A 34 7.52 -2.72 -3.93
N ALA A 35 8.78 -2.83 -3.56
CA ALA A 35 9.28 -3.80 -2.61
C ALA A 35 10.01 -3.11 -1.45
N ILE A 36 9.73 -3.54 -0.22
CA ILE A 36 10.56 -3.24 0.95
C ILE A 36 11.18 -4.53 1.43
N LYS A 37 12.50 -4.58 1.50
CA LYS A 37 13.26 -5.70 2.04
C LYS A 37 13.83 -5.31 3.40
N PHE A 38 13.57 -6.14 4.40
CA PHE A 38 14.13 -5.98 5.73
C PHE A 38 15.36 -6.86 5.91
N ASP A 39 16.32 -6.39 6.73
CA ASP A 39 17.46 -7.20 7.15
C ASP A 39 17.00 -8.40 7.98
N GLU A 40 16.03 -8.15 8.86
CA GLU A 40 15.38 -9.12 9.74
C GLU A 40 13.85 -9.11 9.56
N ALA A 41 13.20 -10.26 9.73
CA ALA A 41 11.76 -10.37 9.59
C ALA A 41 11.01 -9.64 10.71
N ARG A 42 10.08 -8.75 10.35
CA ARG A 42 9.37 -7.84 11.26
C ARG A 42 7.94 -8.29 11.51
N ASN A 43 7.40 -7.91 12.67
CA ASN A 43 5.97 -8.05 12.95
C ASN A 43 5.19 -7.04 12.11
N VAL A 44 4.11 -7.49 11.48
CA VAL A 44 3.33 -6.72 10.52
C VAL A 44 1.85 -6.88 10.80
N ILE A 45 1.10 -5.79 10.74
CA ILE A 45 -0.35 -5.83 10.56
C ILE A 45 -0.66 -5.46 9.11
N SER A 46 -1.50 -6.25 8.46
CA SER A 46 -1.97 -6.03 7.10
C SER A 46 -3.49 -6.08 7.06
N SER A 47 -4.12 -5.15 6.37
CA SER A 47 -5.56 -5.22 6.09
C SER A 47 -5.94 -6.42 5.20
N ARG A 48 -4.97 -7.06 4.55
CA ARG A 48 -5.15 -8.26 3.73
C ARG A 48 -4.82 -9.56 4.48
N HIS A 49 -3.74 -9.57 5.25
CA HIS A 49 -3.20 -10.79 5.86
C HIS A 49 -3.41 -10.89 7.38
N GLY A 50 -3.91 -9.84 8.03
CA GLY A 50 -3.96 -9.76 9.49
C GLY A 50 -2.58 -9.57 10.09
N LEU A 51 -2.37 -10.14 11.29
CA LEU A 51 -1.06 -10.13 11.97
C LEU A 51 -0.17 -11.24 11.41
N VAL A 52 0.96 -10.87 10.82
CA VAL A 52 1.93 -11.78 10.23
C VAL A 52 3.36 -11.35 10.57
N LYS A 53 4.33 -12.21 10.24
CA LYS A 53 5.75 -11.87 10.27
C LYS A 53 6.28 -11.93 8.84
N ALA A 54 6.93 -10.86 8.37
CA ALA A 54 7.39 -10.77 6.98
C ALA A 54 8.79 -10.17 6.90
N LYS A 55 9.59 -10.70 5.96
CA LYS A 55 10.92 -10.13 5.63
C LYS A 55 10.89 -9.22 4.41
N ILE A 56 9.89 -9.40 3.54
CA ILE A 56 9.66 -8.57 2.37
C ILE A 56 8.19 -8.15 2.34
N LEU A 57 7.96 -6.89 2.01
CA LEU A 57 6.65 -6.33 1.75
C LEU A 57 6.54 -5.94 0.27
N PHE A 58 5.34 -6.10 -0.29
CA PHE A 58 5.06 -5.65 -1.66
C PHE A 58 3.85 -4.72 -1.72
N ASN A 59 3.88 -3.75 -2.64
CA ASN A 59 2.68 -3.12 -3.17
C ASN A 59 2.62 -3.41 -4.67
N CYS A 60 1.71 -4.31 -5.07
CA CYS A 60 1.66 -4.90 -6.39
C CYS A 60 0.77 -4.08 -7.32
N HIS A 61 1.33 -3.57 -8.41
CA HIS A 61 0.52 -3.01 -9.48
C HIS A 61 -0.20 -4.14 -10.22
N ILE A 62 -1.50 -3.94 -10.43
CA ILE A 62 -2.35 -4.80 -11.25
C ILE A 62 -2.69 -4.04 -12.54
N PRO A 63 -2.06 -4.37 -13.67
CA PRO A 63 -2.42 -3.82 -14.97
C PRO A 63 -3.87 -4.14 -15.33
N ASP A 64 -4.55 -3.20 -16.01
CA ASP A 64 -5.93 -3.35 -16.46
C ASP A 64 -6.10 -4.61 -17.34
N GLU A 65 -5.09 -4.94 -18.16
CA GLU A 65 -5.06 -6.12 -19.03
C GLU A 65 -5.15 -7.44 -18.27
N LEU A 66 -4.70 -7.46 -17.02
CA LEU A 66 -4.75 -8.64 -16.16
C LEU A 66 -6.01 -8.71 -15.28
N GLY A 67 -6.90 -7.71 -15.35
CA GLY A 67 -8.11 -7.64 -14.52
C GLY A 67 -8.97 -8.90 -14.65
N LEU A 68 -9.28 -9.34 -15.87
CA LEU A 68 -10.07 -10.56 -16.10
C LEU A 68 -9.38 -11.83 -15.61
N TYR A 69 -8.05 -11.91 -15.78
CA TYR A 69 -7.27 -13.05 -15.30
C TYR A 69 -7.36 -13.18 -13.78
N MET A 70 -7.32 -12.05 -13.06
CA MET A 70 -7.43 -12.02 -11.60
C MET A 70 -8.84 -12.27 -11.07
N HIS A 71 -9.84 -12.37 -11.94
CA HIS A 71 -11.24 -12.64 -11.59
C HIS A 71 -11.68 -14.08 -11.89
N ASP A 72 -10.79 -14.96 -12.36
CA ASP A 72 -11.10 -16.39 -12.46
C ASP A 72 -11.35 -16.98 -11.06
N GLN A 73 -12.46 -17.71 -10.94
CA GLN A 73 -12.99 -18.19 -9.66
C GLN A 73 -12.45 -19.58 -9.29
N SER A 74 -11.65 -20.20 -10.16
CA SER A 74 -11.07 -21.52 -9.93
C SER A 74 -9.82 -21.51 -9.05
N LYS A 75 -9.26 -20.32 -8.73
CA LYS A 75 -8.02 -20.13 -7.97
C LYS A 75 -8.23 -19.17 -6.80
N ASP A 76 -7.32 -19.26 -5.81
CA ASP A 76 -7.27 -18.30 -4.72
C ASP A 76 -6.38 -17.09 -5.06
N HIS A 77 -6.41 -16.06 -4.21
CA HIS A 77 -5.60 -14.87 -4.43
C HIS A 77 -4.10 -15.17 -4.41
N PHE A 78 -3.63 -16.09 -3.57
CA PHE A 78 -2.20 -16.38 -3.45
C PHE A 78 -1.64 -16.94 -4.75
N TYR A 79 -2.39 -17.81 -5.43
CA TYR A 79 -2.03 -18.29 -6.76
C TYR A 79 -1.80 -17.14 -7.75
N TYR A 80 -2.72 -16.17 -7.82
CA TYR A 80 -2.59 -15.05 -8.76
C TYR A 80 -1.38 -14.17 -8.48
N TYR A 81 -1.13 -13.82 -7.21
CA TYR A 81 0.02 -12.99 -6.85
C TYR A 81 1.34 -13.77 -6.96
N GLU A 82 1.33 -15.08 -6.76
CA GLU A 82 2.48 -15.94 -7.05
C GLU A 82 2.84 -15.91 -8.54
N GLN A 83 1.84 -15.99 -9.43
CA GLN A 83 2.10 -15.87 -10.87
C GLN A 83 2.53 -14.45 -11.26
N LEU A 84 1.90 -13.42 -10.66
CA LEU A 84 2.23 -12.02 -10.93
C LEU A 84 3.65 -11.67 -10.49
N LEU A 85 4.13 -12.23 -9.39
CA LEU A 85 5.44 -11.93 -8.82
C LEU A 85 6.47 -13.04 -9.06
N LYS A 86 6.17 -14.05 -9.90
CA LYS A 86 6.95 -15.29 -10.03
C LYS A 86 8.46 -15.06 -10.16
N ASP A 87 8.85 -14.18 -11.08
CA ASP A 87 10.27 -13.90 -11.34
C ASP A 87 10.93 -13.23 -10.13
N ILE A 88 10.20 -12.33 -9.45
CA ILE A 88 10.65 -11.59 -8.27
C ILE A 88 10.78 -12.52 -7.06
N LEU A 89 9.76 -13.33 -6.79
CA LEU A 89 9.77 -14.33 -5.71
C LEU A 89 10.93 -15.31 -5.87
N THR A 90 11.18 -15.75 -7.12
CA THR A 90 12.29 -16.65 -7.44
C THR A 90 13.65 -15.99 -7.17
N GLU A 91 13.84 -14.73 -7.58
CA GLU A 91 15.09 -13.99 -7.37
C GLU A 91 15.34 -13.74 -5.88
N HIS A 92 14.31 -13.35 -5.14
CA HIS A 92 14.39 -13.10 -3.70
C HIS A 92 14.39 -14.40 -2.88
N ARG A 93 14.13 -15.56 -3.50
CA ARG A 93 14.04 -16.89 -2.86
C ARG A 93 13.05 -16.92 -1.70
N VAL A 94 11.87 -16.35 -1.92
CA VAL A 94 10.78 -16.29 -0.93
C VAL A 94 9.50 -16.89 -1.50
N ASP A 95 8.71 -17.54 -0.66
CA ASP A 95 7.35 -17.93 -0.98
C ASP A 95 6.43 -16.72 -0.79
N ILE A 96 5.43 -16.54 -1.66
CA ILE A 96 4.44 -15.46 -1.52
C ILE A 96 3.76 -15.48 -0.15
N ARG A 97 3.60 -16.67 0.46
CA ARG A 97 2.99 -16.89 1.77
C ARG A 97 3.85 -16.41 2.94
N ASP A 98 5.15 -16.23 2.72
CA ASP A 98 6.10 -15.69 3.71
C ASP A 98 6.28 -14.17 3.56
N THR A 99 5.45 -13.54 2.74
CA THR A 99 5.45 -12.09 2.48
C THR A 99 4.13 -11.47 2.92
N ALA A 100 4.11 -10.15 3.04
CA ALA A 100 2.86 -9.40 3.13
C ALA A 100 2.76 -8.44 1.96
N PHE A 101 1.60 -8.36 1.32
CA PHE A 101 1.45 -7.55 0.12
C PHE A 101 0.13 -6.79 0.04
N LEU A 102 0.18 -5.68 -0.65
CA LEU A 102 -0.95 -4.90 -1.11
C LEU A 102 -1.11 -5.04 -2.61
N SER A 103 -2.26 -4.60 -3.12
CA SER A 103 -2.54 -4.59 -4.55
C SER A 103 -3.21 -3.28 -4.94
N THR A 104 -2.81 -2.71 -6.05
CA THR A 104 -3.34 -1.44 -6.53
C THR A 104 -3.40 -1.39 -8.05
N GLY A 105 -4.39 -0.69 -8.60
CA GLY A 105 -4.41 -0.33 -10.02
C GLY A 105 -3.59 0.93 -10.33
N VAL A 106 -2.81 1.44 -9.37
CA VAL A 106 -1.97 2.63 -9.53
C VAL A 106 -0.54 2.18 -9.85
N PRO A 107 0.04 2.57 -10.99
CA PRO A 107 1.42 2.22 -11.33
C PRO A 107 2.41 2.77 -10.31
N MET A 108 3.51 2.06 -10.06
CA MET A 108 4.54 2.47 -9.09
C MET A 108 5.30 3.74 -9.49
N GLY A 109 5.15 4.22 -10.73
CA GLY A 109 5.58 5.56 -11.12
C GLY A 109 4.83 6.69 -10.40
N ASN A 110 3.68 6.40 -9.80
CA ASN A 110 2.89 7.33 -8.99
C ASN A 110 3.04 7.08 -7.48
N LEU A 111 3.96 6.20 -7.08
CA LEU A 111 4.28 5.99 -5.68
C LEU A 111 4.89 7.29 -5.12
N ALA A 112 4.32 7.80 -4.04
CA ALA A 112 4.92 8.86 -3.25
C ALA A 112 5.23 8.37 -1.85
N TRP A 113 6.15 9.03 -1.16
CA TRP A 113 6.50 8.66 0.21
C TRP A 113 6.93 9.86 1.02
N ALA A 114 6.86 9.71 2.33
CA ALA A 114 7.33 10.70 3.30
C ALA A 114 7.97 9.98 4.49
N VAL A 115 8.86 10.68 5.17
CA VAL A 115 9.53 10.19 6.39
C VAL A 115 9.55 11.28 7.45
N GLU A 116 9.08 10.95 8.64
CA GLU A 116 9.23 11.77 9.83
C GLU A 116 10.31 11.19 10.75
N ARG A 117 10.98 12.07 11.49
CA ARG A 117 12.01 11.73 12.46
C ARG A 117 11.82 12.55 13.74
N TYR A 118 12.00 11.91 14.88
CA TYR A 118 12.03 12.57 16.18
C TYR A 118 12.96 11.77 17.10
N GLU A 119 14.00 12.42 17.62
CA GLU A 119 15.07 11.77 18.39
C GLU A 119 15.62 10.54 17.61
N GLU A 120 15.67 9.35 18.23
CA GLU A 120 16.09 8.10 17.58
C GLU A 120 15.00 7.46 16.70
N LEU A 121 13.76 7.91 16.77
CA LEU A 121 12.63 7.31 16.06
C LEU A 121 12.50 7.86 14.64
N TRP A 122 12.11 6.97 13.72
CA TRP A 122 11.66 7.35 12.40
C TRP A 122 10.43 6.55 11.97
N VAL A 123 9.60 7.17 11.15
CA VAL A 123 8.46 6.54 10.48
C VAL A 123 8.51 6.94 9.01
N ALA A 124 8.36 5.97 8.11
CA ALA A 124 8.18 6.24 6.69
C ALA A 124 6.86 5.62 6.20
N CYS A 125 6.17 6.34 5.32
CA CYS A 125 4.96 5.84 4.66
C CYS A 125 5.10 5.98 3.15
N PHE A 126 4.86 4.88 2.44
CA PHE A 126 4.87 4.77 0.99
C PHE A 126 3.43 4.57 0.52
N THR A 127 2.97 5.44 -0.36
CA THR A 127 1.56 5.53 -0.74
C THR A 127 1.39 5.50 -2.24
N THR A 128 0.49 4.66 -2.72
CA THR A 128 -0.10 4.78 -4.06
C THR A 128 -1.55 5.20 -3.91
N ALA A 129 -1.99 6.21 -4.66
CA ALA A 129 -3.35 6.74 -4.53
C ALA A 129 -3.99 6.98 -5.89
N GLY A 130 -5.10 6.29 -6.16
CA GLY A 130 -6.02 6.58 -7.26
C GLY A 130 -7.34 7.08 -6.69
N VAL A 131 -7.84 8.24 -7.12
CA VAL A 131 -9.10 8.81 -6.57
C VAL A 131 -10.07 9.28 -7.64
N ARG A 132 -9.65 9.29 -8.91
CA ARG A 132 -10.36 9.97 -10.00
C ARG A 132 -11.73 9.37 -10.31
N HIS A 133 -11.83 8.04 -10.24
CA HIS A 133 -13.00 7.30 -10.76
C HIS A 133 -13.70 6.43 -9.73
N ASN A 134 -13.20 6.39 -8.49
CA ASN A 134 -13.66 5.44 -7.48
C ASN A 134 -13.61 5.99 -6.04
N ALA A 135 -13.38 7.30 -5.86
CA ALA A 135 -13.44 7.90 -4.54
C ALA A 135 -14.85 7.73 -3.95
N VAL A 136 -14.92 7.38 -2.67
CA VAL A 136 -16.13 6.91 -1.98
C VAL A 136 -16.25 7.59 -0.61
N ARG A 137 -17.46 8.05 -0.30
CA ARG A 137 -17.95 8.32 1.06
C ARG A 137 -18.49 7.02 1.64
N ILE A 138 -17.68 6.36 2.46
CA ILE A 138 -18.07 5.07 3.06
C ILE A 138 -19.38 5.20 3.86
N GLY A 139 -20.26 4.20 3.73
CA GLY A 139 -21.56 4.17 4.40
C GLY A 139 -22.64 5.09 3.80
N ARG A 140 -22.30 5.94 2.81
CA ARG A 140 -23.26 6.80 2.12
C ARG A 140 -23.37 6.46 0.64
N ASP A 141 -22.23 6.33 -0.04
CA ASP A 141 -22.19 5.74 -1.38
C ASP A 141 -22.70 4.31 -1.32
N LYS A 142 -23.65 3.97 -2.18
CA LYS A 142 -24.19 2.61 -2.25
C LYS A 142 -23.13 1.65 -2.79
N SER A 143 -22.89 0.57 -2.04
CA SER A 143 -22.08 -0.55 -2.47
C SER A 143 -22.66 -1.19 -3.74
N VAL A 144 -21.79 -1.64 -4.63
CA VAL A 144 -22.17 -2.19 -5.94
C VAL A 144 -22.42 -3.70 -5.92
N GLY A 145 -22.18 -4.36 -4.80
CA GLY A 145 -22.34 -5.81 -4.67
C GLY A 145 -22.08 -6.31 -3.26
N MET A 146 -22.31 -7.61 -3.07
CA MET A 146 -21.97 -8.33 -1.85
C MET A 146 -20.72 -9.15 -2.10
N GLU A 147 -19.77 -9.06 -1.17
CA GLU A 147 -18.58 -9.91 -1.16
C GLU A 147 -19.04 -11.37 -0.94
N ARG A 148 -18.61 -12.28 -1.81
CA ARG A 148 -18.75 -13.73 -1.63
C ARG A 148 -17.44 -14.40 -2.03
N LYS A 149 -16.77 -15.16 -1.15
CA LYS A 149 -15.54 -15.91 -1.48
C LYS A 149 -14.37 -15.03 -2.01
N GLY A 150 -14.16 -13.85 -1.43
CA GLY A 150 -13.17 -12.85 -1.85
C GLY A 150 -13.57 -11.97 -3.04
N GLN A 151 -14.86 -11.93 -3.42
CA GLN A 151 -15.30 -11.31 -4.68
C GLN A 151 -15.57 -9.80 -4.56
N PHE A 152 -14.74 -8.98 -5.21
CA PHE A 152 -15.03 -7.60 -5.60
C PHE A 152 -14.03 -7.14 -6.68
N ILE A 153 -14.31 -6.05 -7.39
CA ILE A 153 -13.38 -5.45 -8.37
C ILE A 153 -12.66 -4.26 -7.71
N PRO A 154 -11.37 -4.39 -7.33
CA PRO A 154 -10.57 -3.25 -6.90
C PRO A 154 -9.94 -2.57 -8.12
N PHE A 155 -10.38 -1.36 -8.47
CA PHE A 155 -9.63 -0.49 -9.38
C PHE A 155 -9.23 0.79 -8.67
N GLY A 156 -7.95 1.18 -8.78
CA GLY A 156 -7.39 2.49 -8.42
C GLY A 156 -7.53 2.90 -6.95
N THR A 157 -6.86 2.24 -6.01
CA THR A 157 -7.10 2.45 -4.56
C THR A 157 -6.09 3.39 -3.88
N ILE A 158 -6.31 3.70 -2.60
CA ILE A 158 -5.28 4.26 -1.71
C ILE A 158 -4.67 3.13 -0.88
N CYS A 159 -3.40 2.82 -1.13
CA CYS A 159 -2.63 1.83 -0.40
C CYS A 159 -1.47 2.49 0.36
N HIS A 160 -1.33 2.17 1.64
CA HIS A 160 -0.23 2.64 2.48
C HIS A 160 0.65 1.47 2.94
N VAL A 161 1.95 1.55 2.70
CA VAL A 161 2.96 0.71 3.34
C VAL A 161 3.74 1.59 4.31
N MET A 162 3.51 1.38 5.61
CA MET A 162 4.15 2.14 6.68
C MET A 162 5.18 1.28 7.41
N VAL A 163 6.33 1.85 7.69
CA VAL A 163 7.45 1.19 8.36
C VAL A 163 8.05 2.14 9.40
N THR A 164 8.56 1.60 10.50
CA THR A 164 9.25 2.36 11.55
C THR A 164 10.43 1.56 12.10
N ASN A 165 11.38 2.21 12.76
CA ASN A 165 12.34 1.50 13.62
C ASN A 165 11.78 1.21 15.02
N GLY A 166 10.72 1.89 15.48
CA GLY A 166 10.13 1.62 16.79
C GLY A 166 9.51 0.23 16.89
N THR A 167 9.60 -0.41 18.06
CA THR A 167 8.99 -1.72 18.31
C THR A 167 7.52 -1.54 18.66
N LEU A 168 6.62 -1.97 17.78
CA LEU A 168 5.18 -1.91 17.97
C LEU A 168 4.68 -3.24 18.56
N ASP A 169 4.05 -3.18 19.74
CA ASP A 169 3.32 -4.35 20.24
C ASP A 169 2.03 -4.60 19.42
N PRO A 170 1.35 -5.76 19.59
CA PRO A 170 0.14 -6.05 18.82
C PRO A 170 -0.97 -4.99 18.96
N GLY A 171 -1.09 -4.36 20.14
CA GLY A 171 -2.05 -3.28 20.37
C GLY A 171 -1.68 -2.02 19.60
N ALA A 172 -0.39 -1.64 19.64
CA ALA A 172 0.18 -0.55 18.87
C ALA A 172 -0.01 -0.75 17.36
N LEU A 173 0.26 -1.95 16.84
CA LEU A 173 0.02 -2.34 15.45
C LEU A 173 -1.45 -2.12 15.06
N VAL A 174 -2.40 -2.64 15.85
CA VAL A 174 -3.84 -2.43 15.56
C VAL A 174 -4.20 -0.94 15.62
N SER A 175 -3.74 -0.21 16.64
CA SER A 175 -4.01 1.22 16.77
C SER A 175 -3.43 2.07 15.65
N SER A 176 -2.31 1.64 15.04
CA SER A 176 -1.70 2.32 13.91
C SER A 176 -2.61 2.33 12.68
N VAL A 177 -3.43 1.29 12.48
CA VAL A 177 -4.41 1.23 11.38
C VAL A 177 -5.47 2.33 11.53
N ILE A 178 -5.87 2.64 12.77
CA ILE A 178 -6.79 3.76 13.07
C ILE A 178 -6.11 5.07 12.68
N THR A 179 -4.90 5.31 13.18
CA THR A 179 -4.12 6.52 12.88
C THR A 179 -3.91 6.73 11.37
N VAL A 180 -3.53 5.67 10.64
CA VAL A 180 -3.39 5.73 9.17
C VAL A 180 -4.73 6.08 8.51
N THR A 181 -5.84 5.51 8.98
CA THR A 181 -7.17 5.76 8.41
C THR A 181 -7.63 7.19 8.65
N GLU A 182 -7.42 7.73 9.85
CA GLU A 182 -7.75 9.11 10.21
C GLU A 182 -6.87 10.11 9.44
N ALA A 183 -5.56 9.87 9.38
CA ALA A 183 -4.61 10.71 8.67
C ALA A 183 -4.88 10.75 7.15
N LYS A 184 -5.24 9.61 6.54
CA LYS A 184 -5.70 9.56 5.16
C LYS A 184 -6.95 10.43 4.96
N ASN A 185 -7.91 10.39 5.88
CA ASN A 185 -9.09 11.25 5.81
C ASN A 185 -8.73 12.75 5.90
N VAL A 186 -7.76 13.12 6.73
CA VAL A 186 -7.25 14.50 6.77
C VAL A 186 -6.71 14.91 5.40
N ALA A 187 -5.83 14.11 4.79
CA ALA A 187 -5.29 14.40 3.46
C ALA A 187 -6.38 14.56 2.39
N LEU A 188 -7.39 13.68 2.39
CA LEU A 188 -8.51 13.75 1.45
C LEU A 188 -9.38 15.00 1.66
N GLN A 189 -9.61 15.40 2.91
CA GLN A 189 -10.37 16.61 3.25
C GLN A 189 -9.62 17.87 2.85
N GLU A 190 -8.32 17.95 3.15
CA GLU A 190 -7.48 19.10 2.79
C GLU A 190 -7.36 19.29 1.27
N LEU A 191 -7.39 18.20 0.49
CA LEU A 191 -7.40 18.22 -0.97
C LEU A 191 -8.80 18.33 -1.59
N ASP A 192 -9.84 18.44 -0.77
CA ASP A 192 -11.25 18.47 -1.20
C ASP A 192 -11.65 17.30 -2.12
N ILE A 193 -11.13 16.09 -1.85
CA ILE A 193 -11.47 14.92 -2.67
C ILE A 193 -12.94 14.54 -2.43
N ARG A 194 -13.72 14.54 -3.51
CA ARG A 194 -15.15 14.24 -3.49
C ARG A 194 -15.44 12.82 -3.93
N SER A 195 -16.60 12.29 -3.52
CA SER A 195 -17.09 11.01 -4.05
C SER A 195 -17.24 11.10 -5.57
N SER A 196 -16.75 10.08 -6.28
CA SER A 196 -16.84 10.01 -7.74
C SER A 196 -18.27 9.82 -8.23
N LYS A 197 -19.20 9.37 -7.37
CA LYS A 197 -20.63 9.19 -7.70
C LYS A 197 -21.50 10.35 -7.23
N HIS A 198 -21.13 10.96 -6.10
CA HIS A 198 -21.88 12.02 -5.45
C HIS A 198 -20.93 13.18 -5.07
N PRO A 199 -20.60 14.06 -6.02
CA PRO A 199 -19.58 15.11 -5.84
C PRO A 199 -19.86 16.08 -4.69
N GLU A 200 -21.10 16.15 -4.19
CA GLU A 200 -21.48 16.94 -3.04
C GLU A 200 -20.98 16.37 -1.71
N TRP A 201 -20.38 15.17 -1.69
CA TRP A 201 -19.86 14.51 -0.49
C TRP A 201 -18.33 14.43 -0.52
N LEU A 202 -17.68 14.77 0.59
CA LEU A 202 -16.24 14.52 0.80
C LEU A 202 -15.98 13.02 0.88
N ALA A 203 -15.10 12.50 0.04
CA ALA A 203 -14.66 11.11 0.10
C ALA A 203 -13.90 10.83 1.40
N THR A 204 -13.91 9.56 1.81
CA THR A 204 -13.16 9.04 2.98
C THR A 204 -12.19 7.93 2.56
N GLY A 205 -12.05 7.70 1.26
CA GLY A 205 -11.33 6.57 0.69
C GLY A 205 -11.79 6.23 -0.72
N THR A 206 -11.45 5.03 -1.18
CA THR A 206 -11.75 4.54 -2.54
C THR A 206 -12.55 3.23 -2.58
N GLY A 207 -13.05 2.81 -1.41
CA GLY A 207 -13.81 1.56 -1.24
C GLY A 207 -12.97 0.30 -1.13
N THR A 208 -11.67 0.36 -1.47
CA THR A 208 -10.75 -0.79 -1.45
C THR A 208 -9.39 -0.44 -0.83
N ASP A 209 -9.35 0.59 0.02
CA ASP A 209 -8.12 1.08 0.64
C ASP A 209 -7.42 -0.03 1.43
N GLN A 210 -6.09 -0.03 1.39
CA GLN A 210 -5.30 -1.06 2.07
C GLN A 210 -4.16 -0.45 2.88
N VAL A 211 -3.77 -1.14 3.94
CA VAL A 211 -2.67 -0.72 4.79
C VAL A 211 -1.82 -1.92 5.21
N ILE A 212 -0.52 -1.71 5.19
CA ILE A 212 0.48 -2.52 5.89
C ILE A 212 1.21 -1.59 6.86
N VAL A 213 1.38 -2.02 8.11
CA VAL A 213 2.28 -1.37 9.08
C VAL A 213 3.27 -2.40 9.61
N ALA A 214 4.56 -2.12 9.46
CA ALA A 214 5.64 -2.98 9.95
C ALA A 214 6.36 -2.34 11.15
N SER A 215 6.46 -3.12 12.22
CA SER A 215 7.27 -2.78 13.41
C SER A 215 8.77 -2.74 13.07
N GLY A 216 9.56 -2.05 13.88
CA GLY A 216 11.01 -2.22 13.95
C GLY A 216 11.44 -2.97 15.21
N PHE A 217 12.68 -2.68 15.64
CA PHE A 217 13.37 -3.34 16.75
C PHE A 217 13.95 -2.33 17.78
N GLY A 218 13.69 -1.04 17.61
CA GLY A 218 14.09 0.04 18.51
C GLY A 218 13.09 0.25 19.65
N GLU A 219 12.92 1.51 20.05
CA GLU A 219 12.16 1.88 21.25
C GLU A 219 10.73 1.33 21.26
N LYS A 220 10.29 0.83 22.42
CA LYS A 220 9.01 0.13 22.53
C LYS A 220 7.85 1.10 22.58
N CYS A 221 6.94 0.97 21.62
CA CYS A 221 5.71 1.75 21.53
C CYS A 221 4.49 0.83 21.76
N GLN A 222 3.69 1.16 22.76
CA GLN A 222 2.47 0.40 23.12
C GLN A 222 1.18 1.09 22.68
N TYR A 223 1.28 2.33 22.20
CA TYR A 223 0.13 3.13 21.79
C TYR A 223 0.51 4.12 20.68
N VAL A 224 -0.27 4.13 19.61
CA VAL A 224 0.00 4.91 18.39
C VAL A 224 -1.28 5.63 17.97
N GLN A 225 -1.49 6.83 18.54
CA GLN A 225 -2.60 7.75 18.20
C GLN A 225 -2.19 9.19 18.57
N GLY A 226 -3.09 10.17 18.41
CA GLY A 226 -2.80 11.61 18.49
C GLY A 226 -2.24 12.18 19.80
N HIS A 227 -2.03 11.37 20.85
CA HIS A 227 -1.35 11.79 22.08
C HIS A 227 0.09 11.26 22.19
N THR A 228 0.62 10.60 21.16
CA THR A 228 2.00 10.10 21.14
C THR A 228 2.76 10.65 19.95
N ILE A 229 4.06 10.90 20.15
CA ILE A 229 4.97 11.32 19.08
C ILE A 229 4.99 10.27 17.94
N MET A 230 4.94 8.98 18.27
CA MET A 230 4.81 7.92 17.27
C MET A 230 3.53 8.06 16.44
N GLY A 231 2.39 8.34 17.09
CA GLY A 231 1.13 8.59 16.38
C GLY A 231 1.17 9.84 15.50
N GLU A 232 1.76 10.93 15.99
CA GLU A 232 1.97 12.17 15.22
C GLU A 232 2.83 11.93 13.98
N MET A 233 4.00 11.29 14.14
CA MET A 233 4.91 10.96 13.03
C MET A 233 4.24 10.07 11.98
N MET A 234 3.46 9.08 12.42
CA MET A 234 2.67 8.23 11.53
C MET A 234 1.62 9.02 10.76
N ALA A 235 0.86 9.88 11.45
CA ALA A 235 -0.16 10.70 10.82
C ALA A 235 0.44 11.66 9.77
N LEU A 236 1.51 12.38 10.12
CA LEU A 236 2.19 13.30 9.22
C LEU A 236 2.78 12.60 8.00
N SER A 237 3.42 11.44 8.19
CA SER A 237 3.93 10.60 7.09
C SER A 237 2.81 10.18 6.13
N VAL A 238 1.65 9.78 6.65
CA VAL A 238 0.49 9.39 5.83
C VAL A 238 -0.07 10.60 5.10
N ILE A 239 -0.28 11.73 5.78
CA ILE A 239 -0.85 12.93 5.16
C ILE A 239 0.01 13.37 3.98
N ARG A 240 1.31 13.56 4.20
CA ARG A 240 2.25 14.04 3.18
C ARG A 240 2.35 13.07 1.99
N SER A 241 2.54 11.78 2.25
CA SER A 241 2.66 10.78 1.18
C SER A 241 1.35 10.61 0.40
N THR A 242 0.19 10.73 1.06
CA THR A 242 -1.12 10.66 0.40
C THR A 242 -1.35 11.85 -0.50
N GLN A 243 -1.07 13.06 0.00
CA GLN A 243 -1.23 14.28 -0.78
C GLN A 243 -0.38 14.27 -2.04
N GLU A 244 0.89 13.87 -1.92
CA GLU A 244 1.80 13.78 -3.05
C GLU A 244 1.43 12.65 -4.02
N ALA A 245 0.99 11.49 -3.53
CA ALA A 245 0.52 10.39 -4.38
C ALA A 245 -0.70 10.80 -5.21
N ILE A 246 -1.66 11.51 -4.61
CA ILE A 246 -2.85 12.02 -5.30
C ILE A 246 -2.44 13.08 -6.33
N ALA A 247 -1.59 14.04 -5.95
CA ALA A 247 -1.10 15.08 -6.85
C ALA A 247 -0.39 14.48 -8.07
N THR A 248 0.47 13.48 -7.85
CA THR A 248 1.18 12.76 -8.91
C THR A 248 0.22 12.00 -9.82
N SER A 249 -0.73 11.25 -9.27
CA SER A 249 -1.75 10.55 -10.06
C SER A 249 -2.59 11.51 -10.91
N ILE A 250 -2.93 12.69 -10.39
CA ILE A 250 -3.66 13.71 -11.15
C ILE A 250 -2.80 14.26 -12.29
N ARG A 251 -1.53 14.60 -12.04
CA ARG A 251 -0.60 15.11 -13.07
C ARG A 251 -0.44 14.11 -14.22
N ASN A 252 -0.15 12.85 -13.89
CA ASN A 252 0.12 11.81 -14.90
C ASN A 252 -1.16 11.41 -15.68
N SER A 253 -2.34 11.58 -15.09
CA SER A 253 -3.62 11.37 -15.80
C SER A 253 -3.95 12.45 -16.83
N LYS A 254 -3.29 13.62 -16.79
CA LYS A 254 -3.48 14.70 -17.77
C LYS A 254 -2.60 14.53 -19.01
N GLU A 255 -1.51 13.77 -18.92
CA GLU A 255 -0.58 13.53 -20.04
C GLU A 255 -1.07 12.43 -21.00
N THR A 256 -2.07 11.66 -20.58
CA THR A 256 -2.68 10.56 -21.35
C THR A 256 -4.01 10.95 -22.02
N CYS A 257 -4.40 12.23 -21.99
CA CYS A 257 -5.66 12.75 -22.55
C CYS A 257 -5.44 13.76 -23.69
#